data_AF-A0AA38JF52-F1
#
_entry.id   AF-A0AA38JF52-F1
#
_cell.length_a   1.000
_cell.length_b   1.000
_cell.length_c   1.000
_cell.angle_alpha   90.00
_cell.angle_beta   90.00
_cell.angle_gamma   90.00
#
_symmetry.space_group_name_H-M   'P 1'
#
loop_
_entity.id
_entity.type
_entity.pdbx_description
1 polymer ?
#
loop_
_entity_poly.entity_id
_entity_poly.type
_entity_poly.pdbx_seq_one_letter_code
_entity_poly.pdbx_strand_id
1 'polypeptide(L)'
;VKDTTTVWRHLESQHAGEYKKWCSENGFQSMLPKDAKQQKLLQSTLNGNMVKVKPKVPVIPYSHANFLQAMLEWMIATDQPLWALQHPAYQNMIHVASWAMTTIQIPNRKVTRQEIMNMFWKFIEDTKGRFNVMLHF
;
A
#
# COMPACT_ATOMS: atom_id res chain seq x y z
N VAL A 1 -32.91 -5.82 29.53
CA VAL A 1 -32.37 -6.51 28.33
C VAL A 1 -32.65 -8.00 28.51
N LYS A 2 -33.36 -8.67 27.58
CA LYS A 2 -33.64 -10.12 27.70
C LYS A 2 -32.39 -10.89 27.28
N ASP A 3 -31.99 -11.88 28.09
CA ASP A 3 -30.83 -12.74 27.79
C ASP A 3 -31.06 -13.51 26.49
N THR A 4 -30.40 -13.08 25.42
CA THR A 4 -30.49 -13.70 24.10
C THR A 4 -30.00 -15.15 24.13
N THR A 5 -29.07 -15.47 25.03
CA THR A 5 -28.54 -16.82 25.25
C THR A 5 -29.61 -17.84 25.63
N THR A 6 -30.66 -17.43 26.35
CA THR A 6 -31.76 -18.31 26.76
C THR A 6 -32.69 -18.63 25.60
N VAL A 7 -32.97 -17.65 24.72
CA VAL A 7 -33.83 -17.83 23.54
C VAL A 7 -33.17 -18.75 22.52
N TRP A 8 -31.88 -18.56 22.25
CA TRP A 8 -31.13 -19.42 21.33
C TRP A 8 -31.04 -20.88 21.82
N ARG A 9 -30.90 -21.09 23.13
CA ARG A 9 -30.93 -22.44 23.72
C ARG A 9 -32.32 -23.09 23.67
N HIS A 10 -33.38 -22.31 23.87
CA HIS A 10 -34.74 -22.81 23.73
C HIS A 10 -35.04 -23.20 22.27
N LEU A 11 -34.68 -22.33 21.32
CA LEU A 11 -34.80 -22.58 19.88
C LEU A 11 -34.01 -23.84 19.48
N GLU A 12 -32.80 -24.01 20.00
CA GLU A 12 -31.99 -25.21 19.80
C GLU A 12 -32.61 -26.48 20.38
N SER A 13 -33.30 -26.38 21.51
CA SER A 13 -33.92 -27.54 22.18
C SER A 13 -35.20 -27.97 21.48
N GLN A 14 -36.07 -27.02 21.14
CA GLN A 14 -37.43 -27.29 20.68
C GLN A 14 -37.59 -27.26 19.15
N HIS A 15 -36.81 -26.42 18.45
CA HIS A 15 -37.06 -26.08 17.05
C HIS A 15 -35.81 -26.18 16.15
N ALA A 16 -34.76 -26.88 16.59
CA ALA A 16 -33.50 -26.93 15.84
C ALA A 16 -33.64 -27.47 14.42
N GLY A 17 -34.50 -28.47 14.19
CA GLY A 17 -34.70 -29.08 12.88
C GLY A 17 -35.32 -28.11 11.87
N GLU A 18 -36.38 -27.42 12.28
CA GLU A 18 -37.08 -26.43 11.44
C GLU A 18 -36.19 -25.23 11.15
N TYR A 19 -35.47 -24.73 12.15
CA TYR A 19 -34.55 -23.62 11.99
C TYR A 19 -33.41 -23.94 11.02
N LYS A 20 -32.81 -25.14 11.10
CA LYS A 20 -31.75 -25.55 10.17
C LYS A 20 -32.25 -25.68 8.72
N LYS A 21 -33.47 -26.18 8.52
CA LYS A 21 -34.09 -26.22 7.18
C LYS A 21 -34.28 -24.81 6.63
N TRP A 22 -34.86 -23.91 7.42
CA TRP A 22 -35.04 -22.52 7.05
C TRP A 22 -33.71 -21.83 6.71
N CYS A 23 -32.66 -22.04 7.51
CA CYS A 23 -31.32 -21.53 7.24
C CYS A 23 -30.79 -22.03 5.88
N SER A 24 -30.96 -23.33 5.59
CA SER A 24 -30.50 -23.94 4.34
C SER A 24 -31.23 -23.39 3.12
N GLU A 25 -32.55 -23.22 3.22
CA GLU A 25 -33.40 -22.68 2.15
C GLU A 25 -33.11 -21.20 1.86
N ASN A 26 -32.75 -20.43 2.87
CA ASN A 26 -32.50 -19.00 2.75
C ASN A 26 -31.01 -18.66 2.60
N GLY A 27 -30.13 -19.66 2.50
CA GLY A 27 -28.69 -19.47 2.37
C GLY A 27 -28.00 -18.87 3.61
N PHE A 28 -28.65 -18.96 4.78
CA PHE A 28 -28.08 -18.49 6.05
C PHE A 28 -27.30 -19.60 6.75
N GLN A 29 -26.23 -19.21 7.42
CA GLN A 29 -25.45 -20.10 8.28
C GLN A 29 -26.13 -20.26 9.65
N SER A 30 -26.37 -21.50 10.08
CA SER A 30 -26.95 -21.78 11.41
C SER A 30 -26.05 -21.24 12.53
N MET A 31 -26.63 -20.44 13.41
CA MET A 31 -25.98 -19.89 14.61
C MET A 31 -26.42 -20.58 15.91
N LEU A 32 -27.05 -21.76 15.83
CA LEU A 32 -27.42 -22.51 17.03
C LEU A 32 -26.15 -22.81 17.86
N PRO A 33 -26.21 -22.75 19.20
CA PRO A 33 -25.04 -22.87 20.06
C PRO A 33 -24.15 -24.09 19.78
N LYS A 34 -24.70 -25.25 19.42
CA LYS A 34 -23.96 -26.46 19.02
C LYS A 34 -23.24 -26.28 17.68
N ASP A 35 -23.91 -25.72 16.69
CA ASP A 35 -23.33 -25.51 15.36
C ASP A 35 -22.23 -24.44 15.39
N ALA A 36 -22.45 -23.35 16.14
CA ALA A 36 -21.45 -22.32 16.37
C ALA A 36 -20.20 -22.86 17.10
N LYS A 37 -20.38 -23.78 18.04
CA LYS A 37 -19.25 -24.49 18.68
C LYS A 37 -18.49 -25.37 17.69
N GLN A 38 -19.19 -26.12 16.83
CA GLN A 38 -18.56 -26.95 15.80
C GLN A 38 -17.79 -26.10 14.77
N GLN A 39 -18.31 -24.94 14.38
CA GLN A 39 -17.63 -24.02 13.49
C GLN A 39 -16.35 -23.45 14.11
N LYS A 40 -16.37 -23.09 15.40
CA LYS A 40 -15.15 -22.67 16.11
C LYS A 40 -14.08 -23.75 16.13
N LEU A 41 -14.46 -25.03 16.23
CA LEU A 41 -13.51 -26.14 16.16
C LEU A 41 -12.93 -26.30 14.74
N LEU A 42 -13.74 -26.11 13.70
CA LEU A 42 -13.30 -26.16 12.30
C LEU A 42 -12.37 -24.98 11.93
N GLN A 43 -12.53 -23.83 12.57
CA GLN A 43 -11.73 -22.61 12.33
C GLN A 43 -10.32 -22.65 12.97
N SER A 44 -9.84 -23.83 13.41
CA SER A 44 -8.51 -24.02 14.01
C SER A 44 -7.35 -23.84 13.01
N THR A 45 -7.63 -23.69 11.72
CA THR A 45 -6.60 -23.43 10.70
C THR A 45 -6.73 -22.00 10.17
N LEU A 46 -5.75 -21.18 10.56
CA LEU A 46 -5.52 -19.79 10.16
C LEU A 46 -5.21 -19.62 8.65
N ASN A 47 -5.60 -20.54 7.78
CA ASN A 47 -5.03 -20.67 6.43
C ASN A 47 -5.90 -20.06 5.31
N GLY A 48 -7.17 -19.72 5.55
CA GLY A 48 -8.10 -19.34 4.48
C GLY A 48 -7.77 -18.02 3.77
N ASN A 49 -7.23 -17.02 4.51
CA ASN A 49 -7.00 -15.66 4.00
C ASN A 49 -5.56 -15.18 4.16
N MET A 50 -4.61 -16.06 4.50
CA MET A 50 -3.21 -15.66 4.64
C MET A 50 -2.51 -15.65 3.28
N VAL A 51 -2.33 -14.45 2.74
CA VAL A 51 -1.38 -14.22 1.65
C VAL A 51 0.03 -14.30 2.23
N LYS A 52 0.89 -15.15 1.65
CA LYS A 52 2.33 -15.11 1.94
C LYS A 52 2.86 -13.71 1.62
N VAL A 53 3.10 -12.90 2.64
CA VAL A 53 3.75 -11.60 2.48
C VAL A 53 5.13 -11.89 1.91
N LYS A 54 5.42 -11.34 0.72
CA LYS A 54 6.76 -11.44 0.13
C LYS A 54 7.78 -10.96 1.18
N PRO A 55 8.90 -11.66 1.37
CA PRO A 55 9.89 -11.25 2.37
C PRO A 55 10.28 -9.80 2.09
N LYS A 56 10.06 -8.96 3.10
CA LYS A 56 10.45 -7.54 3.07
C LYS A 56 11.96 -7.54 2.91
N VAL A 57 12.45 -7.07 1.76
CA VAL A 57 13.89 -6.88 1.54
C VAL A 57 14.41 -6.05 2.71
N PRO A 58 15.50 -6.46 3.39
CA PRO A 58 16.00 -5.72 4.53
C PRO A 58 16.32 -4.30 4.09
N VAL A 59 15.50 -3.36 4.55
CA VAL A 59 15.77 -1.93 4.40
C VAL A 59 16.96 -1.67 5.30
N ILE A 60 18.12 -1.37 4.73
CA ILE A 60 19.27 -0.91 5.51
C ILE A 60 18.77 0.34 6.25
N PRO A 61 18.68 0.31 7.59
CA PRO A 61 18.21 1.47 8.34
C PRO A 61 19.15 2.64 8.07
N TYR A 62 18.58 3.83 7.96
CA TYR A 62 19.37 5.03 7.75
C TYR A 62 20.38 5.20 8.89
N SER A 63 21.65 5.30 8.53
CA SER A 63 22.74 5.77 9.37
C SER A 63 23.51 6.80 8.57
N HIS A 64 23.92 7.89 9.21
CA HIS A 64 24.68 8.94 8.54
C HIS A 64 25.96 8.40 7.89
N ALA A 65 26.65 7.46 8.56
CA ALA A 65 27.85 6.83 8.02
C ALA A 65 27.57 6.02 6.75
N ASN A 66 26.51 5.21 6.75
CA ASN A 66 26.12 4.41 5.57
C ASN A 66 25.70 5.30 4.41
N PHE A 67 24.96 6.38 4.69
CA PHE A 67 24.56 7.34 3.68
C PHE A 67 25.77 8.04 3.06
N LEU A 68 26.69 8.54 3.90
CA LEU A 68 27.91 9.21 3.44
C LEU A 68 28.77 8.29 2.58
N GLN A 69 28.96 7.03 3.01
CA GLN A 69 29.70 6.04 2.23
C GLN A 69 29.05 5.78 0.87
N ALA A 70 27.74 5.48 0.84
CA ALA A 70 27.01 5.21 -0.40
C ALA A 70 27.02 6.41 -1.36
N MET A 71 26.92 7.63 -0.82
CA MET A 71 27.02 8.87 -1.58
C MET A 71 28.41 9.03 -2.21
N LEU A 72 29.49 8.81 -1.45
CA LEU A 72 30.86 8.90 -1.97
C LEU A 72 31.12 7.85 -3.05
N GLU A 73 30.71 6.60 -2.82
CA GLU A 73 30.82 5.51 -3.81
C GLU A 73 30.10 5.86 -5.11
N TRP A 74 28.86 6.36 -5.02
CA TRP A 74 28.11 6.81 -6.19
C TRP A 74 28.80 7.97 -6.93
N MET A 75 29.32 8.96 -6.20
CA MET A 75 30.00 10.10 -6.81
C MET A 75 31.27 9.68 -7.57
N ILE A 76 32.09 8.80 -6.99
CA ILE A 76 33.30 8.29 -7.63
C ILE A 76 32.94 7.43 -8.83
N ALA A 77 31.95 6.54 -8.71
CA ALA A 77 31.57 5.62 -9.78
C ALA A 77 30.97 6.32 -11.02
N THR A 78 30.47 7.54 -10.85
CA THR A 78 29.81 8.30 -11.93
C THR A 78 30.48 9.64 -12.23
N ASP A 79 31.69 9.87 -11.72
CA ASP A 79 32.48 11.09 -11.89
C ASP A 79 31.68 12.38 -11.65
N GLN A 80 30.88 12.40 -10.57
CA GLN A 80 30.08 13.58 -10.23
C GLN A 80 30.96 14.72 -9.68
N PRO A 81 30.71 15.97 -10.06
CA PRO A 81 31.39 17.11 -9.45
C PRO A 81 30.96 17.29 -7.99
N LEU A 82 31.88 17.76 -7.14
CA LEU A 82 31.61 18.02 -5.71
C LEU A 82 30.43 18.98 -5.49
N TRP A 83 30.24 19.94 -6.39
CA TRP A 83 29.14 20.91 -6.32
C TRP A 83 27.76 20.30 -6.61
N ALA A 84 27.66 19.08 -7.15
CA ALA A 84 26.38 18.41 -7.35
C ALA A 84 25.61 18.24 -6.02
N LEU A 85 26.32 18.04 -4.90
CA LEU A 85 25.72 17.92 -3.56
C LEU A 85 25.12 19.23 -3.04
N GLN A 86 25.61 20.36 -3.53
CA GLN A 86 25.12 21.69 -3.14
C GLN A 86 23.91 22.11 -3.97
N HIS A 87 23.61 21.40 -5.07
CA HIS A 87 22.52 21.76 -5.95
C HIS A 87 21.17 21.54 -5.24
N PRO A 88 20.27 22.56 -5.18
CA PRO A 88 19.00 22.44 -4.45
C PRO A 88 18.12 21.28 -4.92
N ALA A 89 18.16 20.95 -6.22
CA ALA A 89 17.38 19.82 -6.75
C ALA A 89 17.87 18.47 -6.22
N TYR A 90 19.18 18.30 -5.99
CA TYR A 90 19.72 17.09 -5.37
C TYR A 90 19.25 16.97 -3.92
N GLN A 91 19.36 18.05 -3.14
CA GLN A 91 18.90 18.08 -1.74
C GLN A 91 17.41 17.78 -1.63
N ASN A 92 16.59 18.35 -2.52
CA ASN A 92 15.16 18.08 -2.56
C ASN A 92 14.85 16.61 -2.91
N MET A 93 15.58 16.02 -3.87
CA MET A 93 15.44 14.60 -4.20
C MET A 93 15.72 13.70 -2.98
N ILE A 94 16.79 13.98 -2.24
CA ILE A 94 17.13 13.23 -1.02
C ILE A 94 16.10 13.45 0.09
N HIS A 95 15.57 14.66 0.25
CA HIS A 95 14.53 14.95 1.25
C HIS A 95 13.22 14.22 0.94
N VAL A 96 12.80 14.18 -0.34
CA VAL A 96 11.65 13.38 -0.78
C VAL A 96 11.89 11.89 -0.55
N ALA A 97 13.09 11.41 -0.88
CA ALA A 97 13.49 10.02 -0.68
C ALA A 97 13.50 9.63 0.82
N SER A 98 14.02 10.47 1.70
CA SER A 98 14.12 10.17 3.14
C SER A 98 12.76 10.09 3.82
N TRP A 99 11.76 10.80 3.30
CA TRP A 99 10.37 10.75 3.79
C TRP A 99 9.55 9.61 3.19
N ALA A 100 10.09 8.85 2.23
CA ALA A 100 9.37 7.71 1.67
C ALA A 100 9.19 6.63 2.74
N MET A 101 7.93 6.38 3.14
CA MET A 101 7.58 5.29 4.07
C MET A 101 7.79 3.89 3.46
N THR A 102 8.05 3.83 2.16
CA THR A 102 8.18 2.59 1.38
C THR A 102 9.45 2.61 0.53
N THR A 103 9.80 1.45 -0.04
CA THR A 103 10.94 1.33 -0.94
C THR A 103 10.76 2.22 -2.17
N ILE A 104 11.71 3.12 -2.38
CA ILE A 104 11.74 4.00 -3.55
C ILE A 104 12.00 3.17 -4.80
N GLN A 105 11.13 3.31 -5.80
CA GLN A 105 11.31 2.69 -7.12
C GLN A 105 12.05 3.68 -8.02
N ILE A 106 13.32 3.40 -8.33
CA ILE A 106 14.10 4.22 -9.26
C ILE A 106 13.65 3.88 -10.69
N PRO A 107 13.18 4.85 -11.48
CA PRO A 107 12.71 4.58 -12.84
C PRO A 107 13.85 4.17 -13.77
N ASN A 108 13.54 3.31 -14.74
CA ASN A 108 14.50 2.93 -15.78
C ASN A 108 14.70 4.08 -16.79
N ARG A 109 15.87 4.12 -17.45
CA ARG A 109 16.29 5.11 -18.45
C ARG A 109 15.20 5.49 -19.47
N LYS A 110 14.44 4.51 -19.98
CA LYS A 110 13.36 4.78 -20.95
C LYS A 110 12.25 5.64 -20.33
N VAL A 111 11.81 5.28 -19.13
CA VAL A 111 10.79 6.01 -18.38
C VAL A 111 11.31 7.39 -17.99
N THR A 112 12.53 7.47 -17.46
CA THR A 112 13.16 8.75 -17.11
C THR A 112 13.25 9.70 -18.30
N ARG A 113 13.65 9.21 -19.48
CA ARG A 113 13.70 10.02 -20.70
C ARG A 113 12.31 10.52 -21.09
N GLN A 114 11.29 9.66 -21.04
CA GLN A 114 9.93 10.06 -21.36
C GLN A 114 9.42 11.14 -20.41
N GLU A 115 9.67 11.01 -19.10
CA GLU A 115 9.24 12.01 -18.12
C GLU A 115 9.94 13.34 -18.29
N ILE A 116 11.23 13.35 -18.65
CA ILE A 116 11.94 14.59 -19.00
C ILE A 116 11.25 15.29 -20.18
N MET A 117 10.90 14.54 -21.22
CA MET A 117 10.18 15.10 -22.37
C MET A 117 8.79 15.62 -21.99
N ASN A 118 8.05 14.88 -21.16
CA ASN A 118 6.73 15.29 -20.67
C ASN A 118 6.83 16.61 -19.89
N MET A 119 7.80 16.74 -18.99
CA MET A 119 8.04 17.99 -18.25
C MET A 119 8.35 19.16 -19.17
N PHE A 120 9.16 18.93 -20.20
CA PHE A 120 9.49 19.96 -21.19
C PHE A 120 8.27 20.39 -22.02
N TRP A 121 7.46 19.42 -22.46
CA TRP A 121 6.23 19.73 -23.20
C TRP A 121 5.24 20.52 -22.37
N LYS A 122 5.04 20.13 -21.11
CA LYS A 122 4.19 20.88 -20.18
C LYS A 122 4.67 22.31 -19.98
N PHE A 123 5.99 22.51 -19.85
CA PHE A 123 6.57 23.85 -19.77
C PHE A 123 6.29 24.68 -21.04
N ILE A 124 6.42 24.09 -22.23
CA ILE A 124 6.08 24.76 -23.49
C ILE A 124 4.59 25.12 -23.57
N GLU A 125 3.71 24.22 -23.11
CA GLU A 125 2.27 24.45 -23.10
C GLU A 125 1.89 25.59 -22.14
N ASP A 126 2.42 25.57 -20.92
CA ASP A 126 2.21 26.61 -19.92
C ASP A 126 2.73 27.98 -20.40
N THR A 127 3.89 28.00 -21.04
CA THR A 127 4.45 29.23 -21.62
C THR A 127 3.60 29.73 -22.78
N LYS A 128 3.15 28.87 -23.70
CA LYS A 128 2.19 29.24 -24.75
C LYS A 128 0.93 29.85 -24.15
N GLY A 129 0.34 29.24 -23.12
CA GLY A 129 -0.84 29.79 -22.44
C GLY A 129 -0.63 31.19 -21.88
N ARG A 130 0.55 31.46 -21.29
CA ARG A 130 0.91 32.80 -20.77
C ARG A 130 1.16 33.84 -21.86
N PHE A 131 1.71 33.42 -23.00
CA PHE A 131 2.00 34.33 -24.12
C PHE A 131 0.81 34.50 -25.08
N ASN A 132 -0.19 33.62 -25.04
CA ASN A 132 -1.38 33.67 -25.88
C ASN A 132 -2.53 34.49 -25.27
N VAL A 133 -2.24 35.33 -24.27
CA VAL A 133 -3.17 36.34 -23.77
C VAL A 133 -3.30 37.44 -24.83
N MET A 134 -4.38 37.33 -25.62
CA MET A 134 -4.91 38.29 -26.59
C MET A 134 -4.24 39.67 -26.65
N LEU A 135 -3.53 39.92 -27.75
CA LEU A 135 -3.47 41.25 -28.34
C LEU A 135 -4.88 41.59 -28.86
N HIS A 136 -5.73 42.12 -27.97
CA HIS A 136 -6.89 42.88 -28.40
C HIS A 136 -6.40 44.25 -28.86
N PHE A 137 -6.12 44.37 -30.16
CA PHE A 137 -6.10 45.64 -30.88
C PHE A 137 -7.45 45.81 -31.59
#